data_AF-A0A843CB90-F1
#
_entry.id   AF-A0A843CB90-F1
#
_cell.length_a   1.000
_cell.length_b   1.000
_cell.length_c   1.000
_cell.angle_alpha   90.00
_cell.angle_beta   90.00
_cell.angle_gamma   90.00
#
_symmetry.space_group_name_H-M   'P 1'
#
loop_
_entity.id
_entity.type
_entity.pdbx_description
1 polymer ?
#
loop_
_entity_poly.entity_id
_entity_poly.type
_entity_poly.pdbx_seq_one_letter_code
_entity_poly.pdbx_strand_id
1 'polypeptide(L)'
;GMKHKHYAPKAKVILVEGAVSSIVKKVAEIAEQYMLKELKVGILATQETVEYYNADIVKSLGSRFNLKAIAHNLFSLLREFDDENIEIIIVEGVPSEGVGVAVMNRLRKASAYNIVKT
;
A
#
# COMPACT_ATOMS: atom_id res chain seq x y z
N GLY A 1 29.38 -1.32 -4.69
CA GLY A 1 28.94 -0.90 -6.03
C GLY A 1 27.52 -1.33 -6.32
N MET A 2 26.52 -0.70 -5.71
CA MET A 2 25.12 -0.91 -6.06
C MET A 2 24.52 0.48 -6.34
N LYS A 3 24.67 0.93 -7.58
CA LYS A 3 23.98 2.13 -8.08
C LYS A 3 22.48 1.90 -7.88
N HIS A 4 21.85 2.80 -7.12
CA HIS A 4 20.43 2.79 -6.80
C HIS A 4 19.57 2.51 -8.05
N LYS A 5 19.15 1.25 -8.23
CA LYS A 5 17.98 0.94 -9.03
C LYS A 5 16.81 1.41 -8.18
N HIS A 6 16.11 2.45 -8.63
CA HIS A 6 14.81 2.79 -8.08
C HIS A 6 13.94 1.55 -8.22
N TYR A 7 13.70 0.84 -7.12
CA TYR A 7 12.88 -0.35 -7.12
C TYR A 7 11.44 0.07 -7.38
N ALA A 8 10.89 -0.40 -8.51
CA ALA A 8 9.48 -0.37 -8.81
C ALA A 8 8.97 -1.80 -8.66
N PRO A 9 7.94 -2.05 -7.84
CA PRO A 9 7.35 -3.38 -7.70
C PRO A 9 6.82 -3.89 -9.05
N LYS A 10 6.82 -5.22 -9.24
CA LYS A 10 6.26 -5.84 -10.45
C LYS A 10 4.74 -5.77 -10.44
N ALA A 11 4.15 -5.94 -9.26
CA ALA A 11 2.71 -5.80 -9.05
C ALA A 11 2.23 -4.38 -9.38
N LYS A 12 1.01 -4.26 -9.89
CA LYS A 12 0.34 -2.97 -10.04
C LYS A 12 -0.02 -2.43 -8.67
N VAL A 13 0.54 -1.28 -8.30
CA VAL A 13 0.24 -0.63 -7.02
C VAL A 13 -0.86 0.43 -7.22
N ILE A 14 -1.83 0.45 -6.32
CA ILE A 14 -2.91 1.43 -6.23
C ILE A 14 -2.79 2.12 -4.87
N LEU A 15 -2.62 3.45 -4.85
CA LEU A 15 -2.61 4.22 -3.61
C LEU A 15 -4.00 4.83 -3.38
N VAL A 16 -4.58 4.62 -2.20
CA VAL A 16 -5.87 5.21 -1.82
C VAL A 16 -5.65 6.32 -0.79
N GLU A 17 -5.98 7.57 -1.15
CA GLU A 17 -5.84 8.74 -0.28
C GLU A 17 -7.20 9.30 0.11
N GLY A 18 -7.37 9.71 1.37
CA GLY A 18 -8.62 10.27 1.87
C GLY A 18 -8.70 10.27 3.38
N ALA A 19 -9.91 10.47 3.91
CA ALA A 19 -10.18 10.22 5.33
C ALA A 19 -10.09 8.71 5.62
N VAL A 20 -9.63 8.32 6.82
CA VAL A 20 -9.41 6.91 7.18
C VAL A 20 -10.65 6.04 6.95
N SER A 21 -11.83 6.51 7.35
CA SER A 21 -13.09 5.78 7.14
C SER A 21 -13.45 5.60 5.66
N SER A 22 -13.14 6.59 4.82
CA SER A 22 -13.34 6.51 3.37
C SER A 22 -12.33 5.59 2.72
N ILE A 23 -11.06 5.64 3.14
CA ILE A 23 -9.99 4.74 2.69
C ILE A 23 -10.39 3.29 2.93
N VAL A 24 -10.83 2.94 4.15
CA VAL A 24 -11.22 1.56 4.48
C VAL A 24 -12.28 1.02 3.55
N LYS A 25 -13.33 1.81 3.29
CA LYS A 25 -14.38 1.42 2.36
C LYS A 25 -13.86 1.25 0.94
N LYS A 26 -13.07 2.23 0.46
CA LYS A 26 -12.59 2.24 -0.92
C LYS A 26 -11.55 1.15 -1.19
N VAL A 27 -10.66 0.87 -0.24
CA VAL A 27 -9.69 -0.23 -0.35
C VAL A 27 -10.42 -1.57 -0.45
N ALA A 28 -11.38 -1.83 0.45
CA ALA A 28 -12.16 -3.07 0.43
C ALA A 28 -12.93 -3.25 -0.89
N GLU A 29 -13.58 -2.18 -1.38
CA GLU A 29 -14.29 -2.17 -2.66
C GLU A 29 -13.36 -2.51 -3.84
N ILE A 30 -12.18 -1.89 -3.91
CA ILE A 30 -11.22 -2.13 -4.99
C ILE A 30 -10.68 -3.56 -4.90
N ALA A 31 -10.39 -4.06 -3.69
CA ALA A 31 -9.89 -5.42 -3.50
C ALA A 31 -10.91 -6.44 -4.01
N GLU A 32 -12.17 -6.32 -3.59
CA GLU A 32 -13.26 -7.18 -4.05
C GLU A 32 -13.38 -7.18 -5.58
N GLN A 33 -13.35 -6.01 -6.21
CA GLN A 33 -13.44 -5.88 -7.67
C GLN A 33 -12.32 -6.61 -8.43
N TYR A 34 -11.10 -6.65 -7.88
CA TYR A 34 -9.98 -7.35 -8.53
C TYR A 34 -9.96 -8.84 -8.20
N MET A 35 -10.35 -9.23 -6.98
CA MET A 35 -10.50 -10.64 -6.63
C MET A 35 -11.62 -11.32 -7.46
N LEU A 36 -12.72 -10.60 -7.74
CA LEU A 36 -13.78 -11.08 -8.65
C LEU A 36 -13.31 -11.30 -10.09
N LYS A 37 -12.15 -10.74 -10.45
CA LYS A 37 -11.48 -10.96 -11.74
C LYS A 37 -10.40 -12.03 -11.65
N GLU A 38 -10.38 -12.80 -10.57
CA GLU A 38 -9.42 -13.88 -10.29
C GLU A 38 -7.96 -13.41 -10.26
N LEU A 39 -7.72 -12.11 -9.99
CA LEU A 39 -6.36 -11.59 -9.78
C LEU A 39 -5.96 -11.77 -8.31
N LYS A 40 -4.68 -12.06 -8.07
CA LYS A 40 -4.13 -12.09 -6.71
C LYS A 40 -3.95 -10.69 -6.15
N VAL A 41 -4.62 -10.40 -5.03
CA VAL A 41 -4.65 -9.09 -4.40
C VAL A 41 -3.91 -9.09 -3.07
N GLY A 42 -2.99 -8.14 -2.95
CA GLY A 42 -2.31 -7.78 -1.70
C GLY A 42 -2.84 -6.45 -1.16
N ILE A 43 -2.96 -6.34 0.16
CA ILE A 43 -3.29 -5.07 0.83
C ILE A 43 -2.16 -4.68 1.79
N LEU A 44 -1.72 -3.43 1.69
CA LEU A 44 -0.85 -2.76 2.66
C LEU A 44 -1.64 -1.71 3.42
N ALA A 45 -1.86 -1.97 4.70
CA ALA A 45 -2.65 -1.13 5.58
C ALA A 45 -1.84 -0.70 6.81
N THR A 46 -2.36 0.28 7.53
CA THR A 46 -1.86 0.64 8.86
C THR A 46 -2.34 -0.38 9.89
N GLN A 47 -1.62 -0.49 11.01
CA GLN A 47 -1.98 -1.42 12.09
C GLN A 47 -3.43 -1.22 12.58
N GLU A 48 -3.91 0.02 12.54
CA GLU A 48 -5.23 0.42 13.02
C GLU A 48 -6.37 0.01 12.07
N THR A 49 -6.06 -0.40 10.84
CA THR A 49 -7.07 -0.69 9.81
C THR A 49 -6.92 -2.06 9.16
N VAL A 50 -5.77 -2.72 9.36
CA VAL A 50 -5.43 -4.01 8.74
C VAL A 50 -6.51 -5.10 8.94
N GLU A 51 -7.16 -5.11 10.10
CA GLU A 51 -8.19 -6.11 10.45
C GLU A 51 -9.53 -5.90 9.71
N TYR A 52 -9.74 -4.76 9.06
CA TYR A 52 -10.95 -4.49 8.28
C TYR A 52 -10.90 -5.03 6.86
N TYR A 53 -9.79 -5.65 6.46
CA TYR A 53 -9.55 -6.07 5.10
C TYR A 53 -9.50 -7.58 4.94
N ASN A 54 -9.98 -8.03 3.78
CA ASN A 54 -9.86 -9.40 3.32
C ASN A 54 -9.32 -9.39 1.89
N ALA A 55 -8.22 -10.11 1.66
CA ALA A 55 -7.57 -10.31 0.37
C ALA A 55 -6.70 -11.58 0.45
N ASP A 56 -6.05 -11.97 -0.66
CA ASP A 56 -5.11 -13.10 -0.65
C ASP A 56 -4.00 -12.92 0.39
N ILE A 57 -3.47 -11.70 0.49
CA ILE A 57 -2.46 -11.34 1.48
C ILE A 57 -2.73 -9.93 2.02
N VAL A 58 -2.83 -9.80 3.33
CA VAL A 58 -2.95 -8.50 4.02
C VAL A 58 -1.77 -8.32 4.96
N LYS A 59 -1.03 -7.21 4.83
CA LYS A 59 0.13 -6.90 5.67
C LYS A 59 0.04 -5.48 6.24
N SER A 60 0.54 -5.33 7.48
CA SER A 60 0.65 -4.05 8.17
C SER A 60 1.95 -3.35 7.76
N LEU A 61 1.85 -2.09 7.33
CA LEU A 61 2.98 -1.16 7.19
C LEU A 61 3.56 -0.76 8.55
N GLY A 62 2.80 -0.95 9.63
CA GLY A 62 3.04 -0.41 10.96
C GLY A 62 1.94 0.55 11.39
N SER A 63 2.08 1.09 12.60
CA SER A 63 1.11 2.05 13.14
C SER A 63 1.15 3.37 12.36
N ARG A 64 -0.03 3.91 12.05
CA ARG A 64 -0.23 5.26 11.49
C ARG A 64 0.38 6.36 12.36
N PHE A 65 0.55 6.10 13.65
CA PHE A 65 1.17 7.02 14.60
C PHE A 65 2.71 6.89 14.64
N ASN A 66 3.29 5.90 13.94
CA ASN A 66 4.73 5.71 13.80
C ASN A 66 5.16 5.71 12.32
N LEU A 67 5.13 6.90 11.71
CA LEU A 67 5.46 7.10 10.30
C LEU A 67 6.90 6.70 9.94
N LYS A 68 7.82 6.67 10.90
CA LYS A 68 9.20 6.18 10.70
C LYS A 68 9.23 4.67 10.46
N ALA A 69 8.47 3.91 11.23
CA ALA A 69 8.34 2.46 11.02
C ALA A 69 7.72 2.17 9.65
N ILE A 70 6.66 2.90 9.26
CA ILE A 70 6.05 2.78 7.93
C ILE A 70 7.08 3.03 6.82
N ALA A 71 7.88 4.09 6.94
CA ALA A 71 8.93 4.41 5.97
C ALA A 71 9.96 3.28 5.81
N HIS A 72 10.32 2.63 6.93
CA HIS A 72 11.29 1.53 6.96
C HIS A 72 10.73 0.26 6.30
N ASN A 73 9.46 -0.06 6.58
CA ASN A 73 8.84 -1.31 6.16
C ASN A 73 8.40 -1.31 4.69
N LEU A 74 8.01 -0.15 4.14
CA LEU A 74 7.36 -0.03 2.84
C LEU A 74 8.06 -0.84 1.73
N PHE A 75 9.36 -0.63 1.51
CA PHE A 75 10.07 -1.29 0.42
C PHE A 75 10.34 -2.77 0.65
N SER A 76 10.44 -3.21 1.91
CA SER A 76 10.55 -4.65 2.22
C SER A 76 9.26 -5.35 1.85
N LEU A 77 8.14 -4.82 2.34
CA LEU A 77 6.84 -5.43 2.12
C LEU A 77 6.44 -5.46 0.65
N LEU A 78 6.74 -4.40 -0.12
CA LEU A 78 6.53 -4.42 -1.57
C LEU A 78 7.32 -5.53 -2.28
N ARG A 79 8.57 -5.80 -1.85
CA ARG A 79 9.36 -6.91 -2.39
C ARG A 79 8.78 -8.27 -1.99
N GLU A 80 8.33 -8.40 -0.75
CA GLU A 80 7.69 -9.63 -0.31
C GLU A 80 6.43 -9.94 -1.16
N PHE A 81 5.65 -8.93 -1.56
CA PHE A 81 4.52 -9.16 -2.47
C PHE A 81 4.94 -9.62 -3.87
N ASP A 82 6.06 -9.10 -4.39
CA ASP A 82 6.62 -9.61 -5.65
C ASP A 82 7.04 -11.08 -5.53
N ASP A 83 7.59 -11.49 -4.38
CA ASP A 83 7.99 -12.88 -4.12
C ASP A 83 6.77 -13.81 -3.98
N GLU A 84 5.66 -13.30 -3.45
CA GLU A 84 4.37 -14.00 -3.32
C GLU A 84 3.55 -14.01 -4.62
N ASN A 85 4.06 -13.40 -5.70
CA ASN A 85 3.38 -13.27 -6.99
C ASN A 85 2.01 -12.59 -6.90
N ILE A 86 1.89 -11.56 -6.05
CA ILE A 86 0.71 -10.68 -6.06
C ILE A 86 0.71 -9.83 -7.34
N GLU A 87 -0.48 -9.67 -7.92
CA GLU A 87 -0.66 -8.93 -9.17
C GLU A 87 -1.11 -7.48 -8.91
N ILE A 88 -1.97 -7.28 -7.91
CA ILE A 88 -2.49 -5.98 -7.51
C ILE A 88 -2.16 -5.74 -6.03
N ILE A 89 -1.44 -4.66 -5.73
CA ILE A 89 -1.24 -4.19 -4.35
C ILE A 89 -2.06 -2.92 -4.14
N ILE A 90 -2.93 -2.93 -3.14
CA ILE A 90 -3.67 -1.74 -2.72
C ILE A 90 -3.02 -1.22 -1.43
N VAL A 91 -2.62 0.04 -1.41
CA VAL A 91 -1.92 0.66 -0.29
C VAL A 91 -2.73 1.82 0.24
N GLU A 92 -2.90 1.88 1.55
CA GLU A 92 -3.48 3.03 2.22
C GLU A 92 -2.54 4.23 2.24
N GLY A 93 -3.10 5.42 2.04
CA GLY A 93 -2.44 6.67 2.39
C GLY A 93 -2.29 6.83 3.90
N VAL A 94 -1.21 7.51 4.31
CA VAL A 94 -0.92 7.85 5.70
C VAL A 94 -0.95 9.37 5.90
N PRO A 95 -1.06 9.87 7.15
CA PRO A 95 -0.97 11.30 7.43
C PRO A 95 0.26 11.94 6.78
N SER A 96 0.05 13.02 6.04
CA SER A 96 1.11 13.71 5.28
C SER A 96 1.72 14.87 6.09
N GLU A 97 2.24 14.56 7.27
CA GLU A 97 2.90 15.51 8.18
C GLU A 97 4.29 15.02 8.59
N GLY A 98 5.25 15.93 8.74
CA GLY A 98 6.64 15.60 9.06
C GLY A 98 7.21 14.51 8.13
N VAL A 99 7.59 13.36 8.70
CA VAL A 99 8.10 12.20 7.94
C VAL A 99 7.07 11.63 6.97
N GLY A 100 5.77 11.77 7.26
CA GLY A 100 4.67 11.31 6.42
C GLY A 100 4.65 11.92 5.03
N VAL A 101 5.10 13.17 4.88
CA VAL A 101 5.24 13.83 3.56
C VAL A 101 6.19 13.03 2.67
N ALA A 102 7.32 12.59 3.22
CA ALA A 102 8.30 11.79 2.50
C ALA A 102 7.77 10.39 2.19
N VAL A 103 7.06 9.76 3.14
CA VAL A 103 6.41 8.46 2.95
C VAL A 103 5.40 8.53 1.80
N MET A 104 4.50 9.51 1.82
CA MET A 104 3.51 9.71 0.76
C MET A 104 4.16 9.97 -0.60
N ASN A 105 5.27 10.72 -0.66
CA ASN A 105 6.03 10.87 -1.90
C ASN A 105 6.57 9.52 -2.41
N ARG A 106 7.08 8.65 -1.52
CA ARG A 106 7.53 7.30 -1.90
C ARG A 106 6.37 6.42 -2.36
N LEU A 107 5.24 6.44 -1.65
CA LEU A 107 4.03 5.69 -2.01
C LEU A 107 3.50 6.10 -3.40
N ARG A 108 3.37 7.41 -3.66
CA ARG A 108 2.94 7.93 -4.96
C ARG A 108 3.87 7.51 -6.10
N LYS A 109 5.18 7.45 -5.83
CA LYS A 109 6.16 6.95 -6.81
C LYS A 109 6.05 5.45 -7.03
N ALA A 110 5.88 4.67 -5.96
CA ALA A 110 5.69 3.22 -6.03
C ALA A 110 4.40 2.85 -6.77
N SER A 111 3.35 3.66 -6.63
CA SER A 111 2.10 3.52 -7.39
C SER A 111 2.17 4.03 -8.82
N ALA A 112 3.32 4.53 -9.29
CA ALA A 112 3.43 5.22 -10.56
C ALA A 112 2.34 6.30 -10.74
N TYR A 113 1.98 6.98 -9.64
CA TYR A 113 0.90 7.96 -9.55
C TYR A 113 -0.51 7.41 -9.85
N ASN A 114 -0.71 6.10 -9.81
CA ASN A 114 -2.02 5.47 -9.78
C ASN A 114 -2.67 5.66 -8.41
N ILE A 115 -3.40 6.78 -8.28
CA ILE A 115 -3.94 7.28 -7.01
C ILE A 115 -5.46 7.39 -7.13
N VAL A 116 -6.16 6.80 -6.15
CA VAL A 116 -7.61 6.95 -5.96
C VAL A 116 -7.84 7.88 -4.77
N LYS A 117 -8.62 8.95 -4.95
CA LYS A 117 -9.00 9.87 -3.87
C LYS A 117 -10.42 9.57 -3.40
N THR A 118 -10.66 9.68 -2.09
CA THR A 118 -11.96 9.38 -1.44
C THR A 118 -12.21 10.22 -0.19
#